data_AF-A0AAV5SFC3-F1
#
_entry.id   AF-A0AAV5SFC3-F1
#
_cell.length_a   1.000
_cell.length_b   1.000
_cell.length_c   1.000
_cell.angle_alpha   90.00
_cell.angle_beta   90.00
_cell.angle_gamma   90.00
#
_symmetry.space_group_name_H-M   'P 1'
#
loop_
_entity.id
_entity.type
_entity.pdbx_description
1 polymer ?
#
loop_
_entity_poly.entity_id
_entity_poly.type
_entity_poly.pdbx_seq_one_letter_code
_entity_poly.pdbx_strand_id
1 'polypeptide(L)'
;RGKEYDAELPDESIQIGGTYRKSLFFTSKEQIYKVVFTPPNKIAVTYLRSTIPNEKFLHTETSRKRDGKNYVYRIGAVPFREPILIDLPEEEMQRLKLKRIHRGKAIYYSEFADNK
;
A
#
# COMPACT_ATOMS: atom_id res chain seq x y z
N ARG A 1 4.03 8.89 29.94
CA ARG A 1 4.99 7.78 29.83
C ARG A 1 4.52 6.88 28.70
N GLY A 2 5.35 6.64 27.67
CA GLY A 2 5.05 5.65 26.64
C GLY A 2 5.28 4.24 27.20
N LYS A 3 4.51 3.26 26.74
CA LYS A 3 4.73 1.84 27.03
C LYS A 3 5.11 1.14 25.73
N GLU A 4 6.21 0.40 25.76
CA GLU A 4 6.73 -0.36 24.63
C GLU A 4 6.10 -1.76 24.62
N TYR A 5 5.92 -2.31 23.42
CA TYR A 5 5.33 -3.62 23.19
C TYR A 5 6.09 -4.30 22.07
N ASP A 6 6.53 -5.53 22.34
CA ASP A 6 7.16 -6.38 21.34
C ASP A 6 6.11 -7.21 20.60
N ALA A 7 6.38 -7.49 19.33
CA ALA A 7 5.59 -8.39 18.52
C ALA A 7 6.53 -9.40 17.86
N GLU A 8 6.12 -10.66 17.86
CA GLU A 8 6.77 -11.68 17.05
C GLU A 8 6.45 -11.39 15.57
N LEU A 9 7.51 -11.13 14.81
CA LEU A 9 7.45 -10.95 13.36
C LEU A 9 8.03 -12.22 12.70
N PRO A 10 7.75 -12.47 11.41
CA PRO A 10 8.46 -13.51 10.68
C PRO A 10 9.98 -13.30 10.75
N ASP A 11 10.77 -14.38 10.91
CA ASP A 11 12.23 -14.39 11.16
C ASP A 11 13.11 -13.89 10.00
N GLU A 12 12.56 -13.08 9.10
CA GLU A 12 13.11 -12.85 7.77
C GLU A 12 13.20 -11.38 7.41
N SER A 13 13.71 -11.09 6.21
CA SER A 13 13.72 -9.72 5.71
C SER A 13 12.31 -9.17 5.63
N ILE A 14 12.15 -7.98 6.22
CA ILE A 14 10.90 -7.24 6.25
C ILE A 14 11.09 -5.94 5.49
N GLN A 15 10.18 -5.67 4.56
CA GLN A 15 10.06 -4.38 3.92
C GLN A 15 8.77 -3.71 4.39
N ILE A 16 8.92 -2.53 5.02
CA ILE A 16 7.76 -1.76 5.47
C ILE A 16 7.05 -1.16 4.27
N GLY A 17 5.76 -1.46 4.14
CA GLY A 17 4.87 -0.83 3.18
C GLY A 17 4.51 0.57 3.68
N GLY A 18 3.75 0.66 4.77
CA GLY A 18 3.35 1.94 5.35
C GLY A 18 2.29 1.80 6.42
N THR A 19 1.74 2.92 6.90
CA THR A 19 0.73 2.94 7.96
C THR A 19 -0.59 3.53 7.48
N TYR A 20 -1.70 2.87 7.79
CA TYR A 20 -3.05 3.38 7.57
C TYR A 20 -3.91 3.18 8.82
N ARG A 21 -4.41 4.28 9.38
CA ARG A 21 -5.14 4.30 10.66
C ARG A 21 -4.29 3.66 11.77
N LYS A 22 -4.80 2.64 12.47
CA LYS A 22 -4.10 1.91 13.55
C LYS A 22 -3.35 0.69 13.02
N SER A 23 -3.00 0.69 11.74
CA SER A 23 -2.41 -0.47 11.08
C SER A 23 -1.11 -0.12 10.38
N LEU A 24 -0.13 -0.99 10.52
CA LEU A 24 1.10 -0.99 9.73
C LEU A 24 1.05 -2.18 8.78
N PHE A 25 1.56 -2.01 7.57
CA PHE A 25 1.66 -3.06 6.57
C PHE A 25 3.12 -3.28 6.22
N PHE A 26 3.48 -4.54 6.06
CA PHE A 26 4.81 -4.94 5.66
C PHE A 26 4.76 -6.17 4.77
N THR A 27 5.84 -6.38 4.02
CA THR A 27 6.03 -7.58 3.21
C THR A 27 7.20 -8.39 3.73
N SER A 28 7.05 -9.71 3.71
CA SER A 28 8.10 -10.69 4.01
C SER A 28 7.85 -11.94 3.19
N LYS A 29 8.88 -12.53 2.58
CA LYS A 29 8.78 -13.77 1.78
C LYS A 29 7.64 -13.78 0.75
N GLU A 30 7.48 -12.70 -0.02
CA GLU A 30 6.40 -12.55 -0.99
C GLU A 30 4.99 -12.61 -0.37
N GLN A 31 4.86 -12.28 0.91
CA GLN A 31 3.61 -12.22 1.65
C GLN A 31 3.41 -10.85 2.26
N ILE A 32 2.16 -10.41 2.31
CA ILE A 32 1.74 -9.13 2.86
C ILE A 32 1.07 -9.37 4.20
N TYR A 33 1.53 -8.63 5.19
CA TYR A 33 1.06 -8.70 6.56
C TYR A 33 0.49 -7.36 7.01
N LYS A 34 -0.43 -7.43 7.96
CA LYS A 34 -0.99 -6.29 8.68
C LYS A 34 -0.71 -6.43 10.16
N VAL A 35 -0.15 -5.39 10.73
CA VAL A 35 0.03 -5.22 12.16
C VAL A 35 -1.05 -4.28 12.66
N VAL A 36 -1.80 -4.67 13.69
CA VAL A 36 -2.78 -3.80 14.37
C VAL A 36 -2.43 -3.70 15.84
N PHE A 37 -2.30 -2.47 16.33
CA PHE A 37 -2.25 -2.23 17.77
C PHE A 37 -3.67 -2.20 18.35
N THR A 38 -3.97 -3.18 19.20
CA THR A 38 -5.24 -3.25 19.94
C THR A 38 -4.95 -3.00 21.42
N PRO A 39 -5.24 -1.80 21.93
CA PRO A 39 -5.12 -1.50 23.36
C PRO A 39 -5.91 -2.49 24.22
N PRO A 40 -5.44 -2.82 25.45
CA PRO A 40 -4.32 -2.18 26.12
C PRO A 40 -2.95 -2.79 25.83
N ASN A 41 -2.80 -4.00 25.27
CA ASN A 41 -1.48 -4.65 25.23
C ASN A 41 -1.17 -5.54 24.01
N LYS A 42 -2.04 -5.65 22.99
CA LYS A 42 -1.85 -6.66 21.95
C LYS A 42 -1.51 -6.04 20.61
N ILE A 43 -0.30 -6.30 20.13
CA ILE A 43 0.03 -6.19 18.72
C ILE A 43 -0.42 -7.49 18.05
N ALA A 44 -1.30 -7.38 17.05
CA ALA A 44 -1.75 -8.52 16.27
C ALA A 44 -1.17 -8.44 14.86
N VAL A 45 -0.42 -9.46 14.46
CA VAL A 45 0.05 -9.64 13.08
C VAL A 45 -0.93 -10.56 12.37
N THR A 46 -1.35 -10.18 11.16
CA THR A 46 -2.29 -10.96 10.36
C THR A 46 -1.77 -11.04 8.94
N TYR A 47 -1.63 -12.26 8.42
CA TYR A 47 -1.42 -12.50 7.00
C TYR A 47 -2.64 -12.01 6.20
N LEU A 48 -2.40 -11.23 5.14
CA LEU A 48 -3.46 -10.74 4.26
C LEU A 48 -3.54 -11.57 2.98
N ARG A 49 -2.42 -11.66 2.27
CA ARG A 49 -2.29 -12.32 0.96
C ARG A 49 -0.83 -12.41 0.54
N SER A 50 -0.56 -13.21 -0.49
CA SER A 50 0.72 -13.18 -1.19
C SER A 50 0.83 -11.94 -2.10
N THR A 51 2.06 -11.50 -2.35
CA THR A 51 2.37 -10.48 -3.36
C THR A 51 2.05 -11.03 -4.75
N ILE A 52 1.61 -10.14 -5.65
CA ILE A 52 1.26 -10.53 -7.01
C ILE A 52 2.36 -10.04 -7.96
N PRO A 53 2.68 -10.77 -9.04
CA PRO A 53 3.65 -10.32 -10.03
C PRO A 53 3.32 -8.92 -10.57
N ASN A 54 4.38 -8.11 -10.70
CA ASN A 54 4.33 -6.71 -11.17
C ASN A 54 3.55 -5.75 -10.25
N GLU A 55 3.34 -6.10 -8.98
CA GLU A 55 2.92 -5.14 -7.96
C GLU A 55 4.07 -4.22 -7.56
N LYS A 56 3.79 -2.92 -7.51
CA LYS A 56 4.68 -1.92 -6.92
C LYS A 56 4.01 -1.34 -5.69
N PHE A 57 4.69 -1.45 -4.54
CA PHE A 57 4.25 -0.90 -3.27
C PHE A 57 4.56 0.60 -3.20
N LEU A 58 3.53 1.38 -2.90
CA LEU A 58 3.55 2.84 -2.79
C LEU A 58 2.95 3.20 -1.43
N HIS A 59 3.71 2.97 -0.37
CA HIS A 59 3.24 3.08 1.00
C HIS A 59 2.08 2.16 1.36
N THR A 60 0.87 2.73 1.51
CA THR A 60 -0.37 2.00 1.81
C THR A 60 -1.16 1.62 0.57
N GLU A 61 -0.66 2.03 -0.59
CA GLU A 61 -1.22 1.80 -1.89
C GLU A 61 -0.34 0.84 -2.67
N THR A 62 -0.95 0.16 -3.62
CA THR A 62 -0.27 -0.74 -4.54
C THR A 62 -0.71 -0.37 -5.94
N SER A 63 0.25 -0.34 -6.86
CA SER A 63 -0.03 -0.19 -8.29
C SER A 63 0.36 -1.48 -9.01
N ARG A 64 -0.37 -1.82 -10.07
CA ARG A 64 -0.11 -3.01 -10.88
C ARG A 64 -0.46 -2.73 -12.34
N LYS A 65 0.44 -3.09 -13.26
CA LYS A 65 0.17 -3.10 -14.70
C LYS A 65 -0.32 -4.48 -15.11
N ARG A 66 -1.47 -4.55 -15.80
CA ARG A 66 -2.07 -5.78 -16.32
C ARG A 66 -2.77 -5.48 -17.64
N ASP A 67 -2.50 -6.27 -18.67
CA ASP A 67 -3.12 -6.15 -19.99
C ASP A 67 -2.99 -4.72 -20.56
N GLY A 68 -1.80 -4.13 -20.40
CA GLY A 68 -1.50 -2.74 -20.80
C GLY A 68 -2.07 -1.65 -19.90
N LYS A 69 -3.01 -1.98 -19.00
CA LYS A 69 -3.70 -1.03 -18.12
C LYS A 69 -3.07 -0.94 -16.75
N ASN A 70 -3.12 0.26 -16.16
CA ASN A 70 -2.64 0.51 -14.80
C ASN A 70 -3.80 0.45 -13.81
N TYR A 71 -3.61 -0.26 -12.71
CA TYR A 71 -4.59 -0.37 -11.63
C TYR A 71 -3.94 0.05 -10.32
N VAL A 72 -4.72 0.71 -9.46
CA VAL A 72 -4.31 1.03 -8.08
C VAL A 72 -5.35 0.54 -7.08
N TYR A 73 -4.87 0.07 -5.94
CA TYR A 73 -5.70 -0.37 -4.82
C TYR A 73 -4.92 -0.23 -3.52
N ARG A 74 -5.58 -0.44 -2.39
CA ARG A 74 -4.91 -0.41 -1.07
C ARG A 74 -4.18 -1.72 -0.84
N ILE A 75 -3.04 -1.67 -0.15
CA ILE A 75 -2.22 -2.84 0.14
C ILE A 75 -3.00 -3.95 0.87
N GLY A 76 -3.94 -3.57 1.74
CA GLY A 76 -4.82 -4.49 2.46
C GLY A 76 -6.17 -4.78 1.81
N ALA A 77 -6.42 -4.28 0.60
CA ALA A 77 -7.62 -4.65 -0.16
C ALA A 77 -7.38 -5.99 -0.87
N VAL A 78 -8.48 -6.67 -1.22
CA VAL A 78 -8.44 -7.81 -2.14
C VAL A 78 -8.21 -7.24 -3.55
N PRO A 79 -7.06 -7.47 -4.21
CA PRO A 79 -6.67 -6.76 -5.44
C PRO A 79 -7.66 -6.87 -6.59
N PHE A 80 -8.50 -7.93 -6.58
CA PHE A 80 -9.43 -8.26 -7.65
C PHE A 80 -10.88 -7.83 -7.39
N ARG A 81 -11.20 -7.35 -6.19
CA ARG A 81 -12.58 -6.93 -5.87
C ARG A 81 -12.85 -5.49 -6.27
N GLU A 82 -11.92 -4.59 -5.98
CA GLU A 82 -12.14 -3.14 -6.13
C GLU A 82 -10.88 -2.41 -6.65
N PRO A 83 -10.25 -2.83 -7.76
CA PRO A 83 -9.16 -2.06 -8.35
C PRO A 83 -9.70 -0.77 -8.98
N ILE A 84 -8.97 0.33 -8.81
CA ILE A 84 -9.23 1.58 -9.54
C ILE A 84 -8.43 1.52 -10.83
N LEU A 85 -9.12 1.47 -11.97
CA LEU A 85 -8.50 1.62 -13.28
C LEU A 85 -7.99 3.06 -13.43
N ILE A 86 -6.73 3.19 -13.84
CA ILE A 86 -6.13 4.47 -14.20
C ILE A 86 -6.14 4.57 -15.71
N ASP A 87 -7.07 5.37 -16.21
CA ASP A 87 -7.27 5.64 -17.63
C ASP A 87 -6.67 7.02 -17.97
N LEU A 88 -5.36 7.10 -17.87
CA LEU A 88 -4.57 8.29 -18.23
C LEU A 88 -3.50 7.89 -19.23
N PRO A 89 -3.16 8.77 -20.20
CA PRO A 89 -2.02 8.56 -21.09
C PRO A 89 -0.72 8.34 -20.30
N GLU A 90 0.19 7.51 -20.85
CA GLU A 90 1.46 7.19 -20.18
C GLU A 90 2.32 8.44 -19.91
N GLU A 91 2.27 9.43 -20.81
CA GLU A 91 2.95 10.72 -20.69
C GLU A 91 2.47 11.53 -19.47
N GLU A 92 1.16 11.54 -19.21
CA GLU A 92 0.59 12.20 -18.02
C GLU A 92 0.94 11.43 -16.75
N MET A 93 0.89 10.10 -16.81
CA MET A 93 1.25 9.23 -15.69
C MET A 93 2.69 9.41 -15.22
N GLN A 94 3.62 9.68 -16.14
CA GLN A 94 5.02 9.97 -15.79
C GLN A 94 5.17 11.25 -14.96
N ARG A 95 4.21 12.19 -15.05
CA ARG A 95 4.23 13.47 -14.34
C ARG A 95 3.49 13.45 -13.00
N LEU A 96 2.79 12.36 -12.71
CA LEU A 96 1.90 12.24 -11.57
C LEU A 96 2.45 11.25 -10.55
N LYS A 97 2.43 11.64 -9.27
CA LYS A 97 2.72 10.74 -8.16
C LYS A 97 1.45 10.40 -7.41
N LEU A 98 1.20 9.11 -7.20
CA LEU A 98 0.06 8.64 -6.43
C LEU A 98 0.23 9.10 -4.97
N LYS A 99 -0.70 9.89 -4.47
CA LYS A 99 -0.71 10.33 -3.07
C LYS A 99 -1.42 9.35 -2.17
N ARG A 100 -2.63 8.94 -2.56
CA ARG A 100 -3.52 8.08 -1.76
C ARG A 100 -4.75 7.61 -2.53
N ILE A 101 -5.46 6.64 -1.98
CA ILE A 101 -6.83 6.30 -2.39
C ILE A 101 -7.86 6.82 -1.38
N HIS A 102 -8.77 7.70 -1.83
CA HIS A 102 -9.84 8.29 -1.02
C HIS A 102 -11.22 8.08 -1.67
N ARG A 103 -12.15 7.45 -0.95
CA ARG A 103 -13.54 7.19 -1.41
C ARG A 103 -13.62 6.59 -2.82
N GLY A 104 -12.83 5.55 -3.09
CA GLY A 104 -12.79 4.88 -4.40
C GLY A 104 -12.10 5.68 -5.50
N LYS A 105 -11.46 6.81 -5.19
CA LYS A 105 -10.73 7.64 -6.15
C LYS A 105 -9.24 7.65 -5.83
N ALA A 106 -8.42 7.49 -6.86
CA ALA A 106 -6.99 7.68 -6.78
C ALA A 106 -6.68 9.18 -6.84
N ILE A 107 -5.94 9.68 -5.86
CA ILE A 107 -5.54 11.09 -5.79
C ILE A 107 -4.07 11.17 -6.16
N TYR A 108 -3.77 12.00 -7.15
CA TYR A 108 -2.42 12.26 -7.64
C TYR A 108 -2.02 13.70 -7.35
N TYR A 109 -0.72 13.95 -7.36
CA TYR A 109 -0.15 15.30 -7.38
C TYR A 109 0.97 15.35 -8.43
N SER A 110 1.14 16.51 -9.05
CA SER A 110 2.32 16.81 -9.85
C SER A 110 3.38 17.44 -8.95
N GLU A 111 4.64 17.05 -9.13
CA GLU A 111 5.78 17.74 -8.50
C GLU A 111 6.34 18.87 -9.37
N PHE A 112 5.86 18.99 -10.60
CA PHE A 112 6.15 20.13 -11.44
C PHE A 112 5.35 21.30 -10.90
N ALA A 113 6.03 22.20 -10.19
CA ALA A 113 5.54 23.56 -10.03
C ALA A 113 5.32 24.10 -11.46
N ASP A 114 4.11 24.57 -11.75
CA ASP A 114 3.91 25.46 -12.89
C ASP A 114 4.88 26.62 -12.68
N ASN A 115 5.98 26.66 -13.45
CA ASN A 115 6.73 27.88 -13.65
C ASN A 115 5.81 28.82 -14.44
N LYS A 116 4.93 29.51 -13.72
CA LYS A 116 4.19 30.67 -14.21
C LYS A 116 4.98 31.93 -13.93
#